data_AF-A0A955YKZ0-F1
#
_entry.id   AF-A0A955YKZ0-F1
#
_cell.length_a   1.000
_cell.length_b   1.000
_cell.length_c   1.000
_cell.angle_alpha   90.00
_cell.angle_beta   90.00
_cell.angle_gamma   90.00
#
_symmetry.space_group_name_H-M   'P 1'
#
loop_
_entity.id
_entity.type
_entity.pdbx_description
1 polymer ?
#
loop_
_entity_poly.entity_id
_entity_poly.type
_entity_poly.pdbx_seq_one_letter_code
_entity_poly.pdbx_strand_id
1 'polypeptide(L)'
;MHRNLAFLVFLAFFTTFIPACGGSGDDPTCTDGTQNGDETGVDCGGAVCGACPTCTDGMQNGDETGVDCGGAVCGACPTCTDGTQNGDETGVDCGGT
;
A
#
# COMPACT_ATOMS: atom_id res chain seq x y z
N MET A 1 21.82 46.23 45.86
CA MET A 1 21.35 46.53 44.48
C MET A 1 21.58 45.29 43.62
N HIS A 2 20.66 44.98 42.70
CA HIS A 2 20.52 43.77 41.85
C HIS A 2 19.69 42.63 42.49
N ARG A 3 18.38 42.84 42.69
CA ARG A 3 17.29 42.54 41.72
C ARG A 3 17.25 41.07 41.27
N ASN A 4 16.39 40.30 41.94
CA ASN A 4 15.46 39.31 41.40
C ASN A 4 15.87 38.59 40.10
N LEU A 5 16.69 37.54 40.23
CA LEU A 5 16.93 36.57 39.15
C LEU A 5 16.45 35.17 39.57
N ALA A 6 15.29 35.07 40.21
CA ALA A 6 14.70 33.81 40.66
C ALA A 6 13.32 33.53 40.04
N PHE A 7 12.85 34.34 39.08
CA PHE A 7 11.47 34.27 38.59
C PHE A 7 11.32 34.03 37.07
N LEU A 8 12.41 33.71 36.36
CA LEU A 8 12.39 33.40 34.93
C LEU A 8 12.84 31.96 34.61
N VAL A 9 12.74 31.05 35.58
CA VAL A 9 12.94 29.60 35.37
C VAL A 9 11.59 28.86 35.46
N PHE A 10 10.50 29.49 35.01
CA PHE A 10 9.15 28.96 35.25
C PHE A 10 8.23 28.86 34.02
N LEU A 11 8.66 29.20 32.80
CA LEU A 11 7.72 29.32 31.67
C LEU A 11 8.26 28.89 30.29
N ALA A 12 9.17 27.92 30.22
CA ALA A 12 9.56 27.33 28.92
C ALA A 12 10.02 25.85 28.97
N PHE A 13 9.86 25.15 30.09
CA PHE A 13 10.26 23.73 30.20
C PHE A 13 9.07 22.77 30.42
N PHE A 14 7.84 23.27 30.35
CA PHE A 14 6.61 22.49 30.55
C PHE A 14 5.60 22.63 29.42
N THR A 15 6.04 22.99 28.22
CA THR A 15 5.24 22.88 27.01
C THR A 15 5.82 21.74 26.19
N THR A 16 5.30 20.56 26.52
CA THR A 16 5.22 19.40 25.63
C THR A 16 6.56 18.86 25.12
N PHE A 17 7.11 17.90 25.87
CA PHE A 17 7.76 16.75 25.25
C PHE A 17 6.68 16.03 24.45
N ILE A 18 6.30 16.59 23.29
CA ILE A 18 5.61 15.81 22.27
C ILE A 18 6.69 14.82 21.86
N PRO A 19 6.55 13.51 22.12
CA PRO A 19 7.26 12.58 21.27
C PRO A 19 6.61 12.80 19.91
N ALA A 20 7.16 13.73 19.15
CA ALA A 20 7.07 13.62 17.72
C ALA A 20 7.82 12.32 17.45
N CYS A 21 7.08 11.19 17.42
CA CYS A 21 7.33 10.30 16.32
C CYS A 21 7.18 11.22 15.11
N GLY A 22 8.32 11.71 14.62
CA GLY A 22 8.35 12.42 13.37
C GLY A 22 7.74 11.45 12.38
N GLY A 23 6.48 11.68 12.03
CA GLY A 23 5.99 11.28 10.74
C GLY A 23 6.94 11.96 9.79
N SER A 24 7.89 11.17 9.28
CA SER A 24 8.75 11.53 8.17
C SER A 24 7.88 12.20 7.12
N GLY A 25 8.39 13.25 6.48
CA GLY A 25 7.67 14.05 5.49
C GLY A 25 7.40 13.32 4.17
N ASP A 26 6.91 12.10 4.27
CA ASP A 26 6.38 11.25 3.23
C ASP A 26 5.10 10.69 3.87
N ASP A 27 3.97 11.39 3.74
CA ASP A 27 2.69 10.70 3.93
C ASP A 27 2.78 9.52 2.96
N PRO A 28 2.83 8.25 3.42
CA PRO A 28 3.03 7.13 2.52
C PRO A 28 1.87 7.12 1.55
N THR A 29 2.15 7.40 0.29
CA THR A 29 1.11 7.41 -0.74
C THR A 29 1.25 6.14 -1.54
N CYS A 30 0.12 5.47 -1.73
CA CYS A 30 0.02 4.23 -2.48
C CYS A 30 0.18 4.43 -4.00
N THR A 31 0.93 5.44 -4.43
CA THR A 31 1.10 5.87 -5.83
C THR A 31 2.39 6.68 -6.08
N ASP A 32 3.32 6.79 -5.13
CA ASP A 32 4.55 7.58 -5.30
C ASP A 32 5.73 6.81 -5.93
N GLY A 33 5.53 5.53 -6.25
CA GLY A 33 6.52 4.67 -6.86
C GLY A 33 7.60 4.19 -5.90
N THR A 34 7.43 4.41 -4.58
CA THR A 34 8.43 4.07 -3.57
C THR A 34 7.79 3.25 -2.45
N GLN A 35 8.38 2.10 -2.13
CA GLN A 35 7.96 1.34 -0.95
C GLN A 35 8.33 2.09 0.34
N ASN A 36 7.37 2.76 0.98
CA ASN A 36 7.57 3.54 2.20
C ASN A 36 6.41 3.33 3.22
N GLY A 37 6.54 3.92 4.42
CA GLY A 37 5.55 3.73 5.49
C GLY A 37 5.38 2.26 5.91
N ASP A 38 4.14 1.76 5.86
CA ASP A 38 3.75 0.39 6.23
C ASP A 38 3.54 -0.52 4.99
N GLU A 39 3.91 -0.08 3.79
CA GLU A 39 3.68 -0.81 2.54
C GLU A 39 4.45 -2.14 2.47
N THR A 40 3.80 -3.20 1.97
CA THR A 40 4.42 -4.52 1.79
C THR A 40 5.02 -4.73 0.40
N GLY A 41 4.65 -3.88 -0.56
CA GLY A 41 5.24 -3.77 -1.89
C GLY A 41 5.30 -2.29 -2.31
N VAL A 42 5.85 -1.99 -3.50
CA VAL A 42 5.87 -0.60 -3.99
C VAL A 42 4.43 -0.14 -4.19
N ASP A 43 4.02 0.94 -3.51
CA ASP A 43 2.68 1.53 -3.63
C ASP A 43 1.52 0.60 -3.18
N CYS A 44 1.80 -0.48 -2.44
CA CYS A 44 0.77 -1.44 -2.04
C CYS A 44 1.03 -2.10 -0.68
N GLY A 45 -0.05 -2.56 -0.07
CA GLY A 45 -0.08 -3.29 1.19
C GLY A 45 0.05 -2.42 2.43
N GLY A 46 0.18 -3.07 3.59
CA GLY A 46 0.13 -2.38 4.87
C GLY A 46 -1.27 -2.01 5.32
N ALA A 47 -1.36 -1.10 6.30
CA ALA A 47 -2.63 -0.68 6.88
C ALA A 47 -3.35 0.43 6.08
N VAL A 48 -2.61 1.16 5.25
CA VAL A 48 -3.09 2.35 4.53
C VAL A 48 -3.39 2.04 3.06
N CYS A 49 -2.60 1.20 2.40
CA CYS A 49 -2.76 0.85 0.99
C CYS A 49 -3.53 -0.46 0.80
N GLY A 50 -4.12 -0.63 -0.39
CA GLY A 50 -4.77 -1.88 -0.77
C GLY A 50 -3.77 -3.03 -0.79
N ALA A 51 -4.22 -4.26 -0.53
CA ALA A 51 -3.35 -5.43 -0.54
C ALA A 51 -2.58 -5.53 -1.87
N CYS A 52 -1.30 -5.90 -1.78
CA CYS A 52 -0.50 -6.14 -2.97
C CYS A 52 -1.06 -7.31 -3.79
N PRO A 53 -0.90 -7.28 -5.12
CA PRO A 53 -1.40 -8.31 -6.02
C PRO A 53 -0.78 -9.67 -5.66
N THR A 54 -1.61 -10.70 -5.57
CA THR A 54 -1.20 -12.08 -5.31
C THR A 54 -1.93 -13.02 -6.25
N CYS A 55 -1.23 -13.49 -7.27
CA CYS A 55 -1.81 -14.22 -8.40
C CYS A 55 -2.35 -15.65 -8.10
N THR A 56 -2.63 -15.99 -6.83
CA THR A 56 -3.08 -17.33 -6.40
C THR A 56 -3.84 -17.31 -5.06
N ASP A 57 -4.22 -16.15 -4.53
CA ASP A 57 -4.88 -16.04 -3.22
C ASP A 57 -6.42 -16.08 -3.28
N GLY A 58 -6.98 -16.17 -4.49
CA GLY A 58 -8.41 -16.23 -4.73
C GLY A 58 -9.11 -14.90 -4.58
N MET A 59 -8.38 -13.78 -4.49
CA MET A 59 -8.94 -12.44 -4.29
C MET A 59 -8.42 -11.49 -5.36
N GLN A 60 -9.33 -10.78 -6.01
CA GLN A 60 -8.93 -9.69 -6.90
C GLN A 60 -8.37 -8.51 -6.07
N ASN A 61 -7.04 -8.39 -6.02
CA ASN A 61 -6.35 -7.37 -5.25
C ASN A 61 -5.23 -6.67 -6.07
N GLY A 62 -4.71 -5.57 -5.53
CA GLY A 62 -3.71 -4.76 -6.24
C GLY A 62 -4.16 -4.24 -7.61
N ASP A 63 -3.40 -4.60 -8.65
CA ASP A 63 -3.61 -4.21 -10.04
C ASP A 63 -4.20 -5.33 -10.91
N GLU A 64 -4.67 -6.42 -10.31
CA GLU A 64 -5.28 -7.55 -11.01
C GLU A 64 -6.57 -7.16 -11.76
N THR A 65 -6.68 -7.58 -13.02
CA THR A 65 -7.88 -7.31 -13.85
C THR A 65 -8.97 -8.37 -13.71
N GLY A 66 -8.63 -9.53 -13.16
CA GLY A 66 -9.54 -10.60 -12.73
C GLY A 66 -9.04 -11.20 -11.41
N VAL A 67 -9.74 -12.18 -10.85
CA VAL A 67 -9.27 -12.87 -9.64
C VAL A 67 -7.98 -13.62 -9.98
N ASP A 68 -6.88 -13.34 -9.26
CA ASP A 68 -5.59 -14.00 -9.42
C ASP A 68 -4.94 -13.81 -10.81
N CYS A 69 -5.39 -12.83 -11.61
CA CYS A 69 -4.90 -12.62 -12.97
C CYS A 69 -4.94 -11.17 -13.44
N GLY A 70 -4.09 -10.86 -14.41
CA GLY A 70 -3.96 -9.55 -15.02
C GLY A 70 -3.09 -8.57 -14.23
N GLY A 71 -3.11 -7.30 -14.62
CA GLY A 71 -2.19 -6.31 -14.06
C GLY A 71 -0.77 -6.44 -14.59
N ALA A 72 0.17 -5.75 -13.93
CA ALA A 72 1.60 -5.76 -14.26
C ALA A 72 2.35 -6.92 -13.60
N VAL A 73 1.84 -7.45 -12.48
CA VAL A 73 2.50 -8.50 -11.71
C VAL A 73 2.01 -9.90 -12.08
N CYS A 74 0.72 -10.09 -12.36
CA CYS A 74 0.15 -11.40 -12.69
C CYS A 74 0.09 -11.65 -14.19
N GLY A 75 0.01 -12.94 -14.57
CA GLY A 75 -0.18 -13.33 -15.96
C GLY A 75 -1.50 -12.79 -16.50
N ALA A 76 -1.59 -12.53 -17.80
CA ALA A 76 -2.82 -12.05 -18.43
C ALA A 76 -4.01 -12.95 -18.06
N CYS A 77 -5.16 -12.34 -17.82
CA CYS A 77 -6.36 -13.12 -17.56
C CYS A 77 -6.71 -13.99 -18.77
N PRO A 78 -7.19 -15.23 -18.53
CA PRO A 78 -7.85 -16.07 -19.51
C PRO A 78 -8.79 -15.26 -20.40
N THR A 79 -8.69 -15.43 -21.72
CA THR A 79 -9.70 -14.92 -22.64
C THR A 79 -10.14 -16.01 -23.58
N CYS A 80 -11.40 -15.97 -24.01
CA CYS A 80 -12.00 -16.95 -24.92
C CYS A 80 -11.43 -16.95 -26.35
N THR A 81 -10.27 -16.32 -26.56
CA THR A 81 -9.57 -16.24 -27.85
C THR A 81 -8.03 -16.23 -27.68
N ASP A 82 -7.50 -16.63 -26.52
CA ASP A 82 -6.05 -16.60 -26.24
C ASP A 82 -5.29 -17.83 -26.76
N GLY A 83 -5.98 -18.82 -27.33
CA GLY A 83 -5.38 -20.03 -27.91
C GLY A 83 -4.95 -21.06 -26.87
N THR A 84 -5.31 -20.86 -25.60
CA THR A 84 -5.06 -21.81 -24.51
C THR A 84 -6.38 -22.30 -23.92
N GLN A 85 -6.35 -23.40 -23.15
CA GLN A 85 -7.52 -23.85 -22.39
C GLN A 85 -7.29 -23.48 -20.93
N ASN A 86 -7.81 -22.33 -20.51
CA ASN A 86 -7.62 -21.75 -19.16
C ASN A 86 -8.93 -21.14 -18.61
N GLY A 87 -8.91 -20.66 -17.36
CA GLY A 87 -10.12 -20.10 -16.73
C GLY A 87 -11.30 -21.08 -16.64
N ASP A 88 -12.50 -20.62 -16.98
CA ASP A 88 -13.76 -21.39 -16.99
C ASP A 88 -14.06 -22.05 -18.36
N GLU A 89 -13.06 -22.16 -19.23
CA GLU A 89 -13.21 -22.71 -20.57
C GLU A 89 -13.44 -24.24 -20.57
N THR A 90 -14.39 -24.69 -21.39
CA THR A 90 -14.69 -26.11 -21.63
C THR A 90 -13.84 -26.75 -22.74
N GLY A 91 -13.15 -25.93 -23.54
CA GLY A 91 -12.17 -26.29 -24.57
C GLY A 91 -11.25 -25.11 -24.84
N VAL A 92 -10.16 -25.29 -25.59
CA VAL A 92 -9.27 -24.19 -26.02
C VAL A 92 -10.14 -23.12 -26.70
N ASP A 93 -10.28 -21.95 -26.07
CA ASP A 93 -11.15 -20.84 -26.53
C ASP A 93 -12.66 -21.16 -26.61
N CYS A 94 -13.16 -22.15 -25.86
CA CYS A 94 -14.56 -22.60 -25.96
C CYS A 94 -15.23 -22.76 -24.60
N GLY A 95 -16.31 -22.01 -24.34
CA GLY A 95 -17.00 -22.01 -23.04
C GLY A 95 -16.32 -21.08 -22.03
N GLY A 96 -16.95 -20.84 -20.88
CA GLY A 96 -16.57 -19.76 -19.95
C GLY A 96 -17.24 -18.42 -20.30
N THR A 97 -17.14 -17.43 -19.40
CA THR A 97 -17.66 -16.04 -19.58
C THR A 97 -16.56 -15.05 -19.83
#